data_AF-A0A9D4N729-F1
#
_entry.id   AF-A0A9D4N729-F1
#
_cell.length_a   1.000
_cell.length_b   1.000
_cell.length_c   1.000
_cell.angle_alpha   90.00
_cell.angle_beta   90.00
_cell.angle_gamma   90.00
#
_symmetry.space_group_name_H-M   'P 1'
#
loop_
_entity.id
_entity.type
_entity.pdbx_description
1 polymer ?
#
loop_
_entity_poly.entity_id
_entity_poly.type
_entity_poly.pdbx_seq_one_letter_code
_entity_poly.pdbx_strand_id
1 'polypeptide(L)'
;MQVTTTSMNIAWTVTTGKEGFINAFDVVWTQVNGEVKAEQQRLSGATRSATTSRLTPGRAYNVTVTSVNTQTQVGSERTISVTSQQATSK
;
A
#
# COMPACT_ATOMS: atom_id res chain seq x y z
N MET A 1 -28.79 -4.29 -0.68
CA MET A 1 -27.97 -3.06 -0.55
C MET A 1 -26.60 -3.38 -1.12
N GLN A 2 -26.19 -2.73 -2.22
CA GLN A 2 -24.86 -2.96 -2.80
C GLN A 2 -23.91 -1.91 -2.22
N VAL A 3 -22.97 -2.34 -1.37
CA VAL A 3 -21.91 -1.47 -0.86
C VAL A 3 -20.90 -1.28 -1.99
N THR A 4 -20.96 -0.15 -2.70
CA THR A 4 -20.00 0.22 -3.74
C THR A 4 -18.84 0.97 -3.11
N THR A 5 -18.00 0.31 -2.31
CA THR A 5 -16.80 0.97 -1.78
C THR A 5 -15.81 1.18 -2.93
N THR A 6 -15.60 2.43 -3.30
CA THR A 6 -14.60 2.84 -4.32
C THR A 6 -13.27 3.25 -3.67
N SER A 7 -13.12 2.98 -2.37
CA SER A 7 -11.96 3.36 -1.56
C SER A 7 -11.60 2.27 -0.56
N MET A 8 -10.32 2.10 -0.30
CA MET A 8 -9.81 1.20 0.74
C MET A 8 -8.92 1.99 1.69
N ASN A 9 -9.11 1.79 3.00
CA ASN A 9 -8.18 2.29 4.00
C ASN A 9 -7.11 1.23 4.25
N ILE A 10 -5.85 1.64 4.13
CA ILE A 10 -4.69 0.79 4.34
C ILE A 10 -3.95 1.37 5.54
N ALA A 11 -3.64 0.54 6.53
CA ALA A 11 -2.81 0.91 7.66
C ALA A 11 -1.66 -0.09 7.79
N TRP A 12 -0.48 0.39 8.18
CA TRP A 12 0.71 -0.43 8.34
C TRP A 12 1.53 0.00 9.55
N THR A 13 2.26 -0.97 10.11
CA THR A 13 3.23 -0.75 11.18
C THR A 13 4.64 -0.80 10.62
N VAL A 14 5.51 0.04 11.18
CA VAL A 14 6.95 -0.04 10.91
C VAL A 14 7.61 -0.80 12.06
N THR A 15 8.60 -1.62 11.74
CA THR A 15 9.41 -2.29 12.78
C THR A 15 10.13 -1.25 13.63
N THR A 16 10.00 -1.37 14.96
CA THR A 16 10.66 -0.47 15.91
C THR A 16 12.15 -0.33 15.63
N GLY A 17 12.65 0.90 15.64
CA GLY A 17 14.04 1.23 15.35
C GLY A 17 14.32 1.48 13.88
N LYS A 18 13.34 1.32 12.98
CA LYS A 18 13.48 1.64 11.55
C LYS A 18 12.84 2.97 11.15
N GLU A 19 12.05 3.59 12.04
CA GLU A 19 11.28 4.80 11.73
C GLU A 19 12.16 5.97 11.31
N GLY A 20 13.32 6.15 11.96
CA GLY A 20 14.27 7.22 11.66
C GLY A 20 15.01 7.07 10.32
N PHE A 21 14.92 5.92 9.68
CA PHE A 21 15.60 5.62 8.42
C PHE A 21 14.67 5.74 7.20
N ILE A 22 13.37 5.90 7.41
CA ILE A 22 12.37 5.92 6.35
C ILE A 22 12.02 7.36 6.01
N ASN A 23 12.32 7.76 4.77
CA ASN A 23 12.00 9.09 4.27
C ASN A 23 10.58 9.14 3.73
N ALA A 24 10.10 8.04 3.16
CA ALA A 24 8.80 7.96 2.51
C ALA A 24 8.32 6.52 2.29
N PHE A 25 7.05 6.38 1.95
CA PHE A 25 6.44 5.14 1.51
C PHE A 25 5.88 5.27 0.11
N ASP A 26 6.01 4.21 -0.67
CA ASP A 26 5.26 4.00 -1.89
C ASP A 26 4.19 2.95 -1.64
N VAL A 27 2.94 3.38 -1.72
CA VAL A 27 1.77 2.50 -1.64
C VAL A 27 1.33 2.24 -3.06
N VAL A 28 1.38 0.98 -3.49
CA VAL A 28 0.97 0.56 -4.82
C VAL A 28 -0.21 -0.39 -4.71
N TRP A 29 -1.25 -0.21 -5.52
CA TRP A 29 -2.37 -1.14 -5.58
C TRP A 29 -2.68 -1.54 -7.03
N THR A 30 -2.89 -2.84 -7.21
CA THR A 30 -3.12 -3.47 -8.52
C THR A 30 -4.28 -4.45 -8.42
N GLN A 31 -5.17 -4.47 -9.41
CA GLN A 31 -6.23 -5.48 -9.44
C GLN A 31 -5.63 -6.88 -9.60
N VAL A 32 -6.18 -7.86 -8.89
CA VAL A 32 -5.65 -9.25 -8.88
C VAL A 32 -5.71 -9.90 -10.26
N ASN A 33 -6.68 -9.52 -11.11
CA ASN A 33 -6.76 -9.98 -12.49
C ASN A 33 -5.78 -9.27 -13.45
N GLY A 34 -4.94 -8.35 -12.96
CA GLY A 34 -3.83 -7.77 -13.70
C GLY A 34 -4.20 -6.85 -14.87
N GLU A 35 -5.49 -6.61 -15.13
CA GLU A 35 -5.94 -5.83 -16.30
C GLU A 35 -5.78 -4.31 -16.13
N VAL A 36 -5.59 -3.81 -14.90
CA VAL A 36 -5.53 -2.36 -14.62
C VAL A 36 -4.11 -1.94 -14.25
N LYS A 37 -3.72 -0.76 -14.74
CA LYS A 37 -2.47 -0.07 -14.36
C LYS A 37 -2.36 0.00 -12.84
N ALA A 38 -1.21 -0.41 -12.30
CA ALA A 38 -0.90 -0.20 -10.90
C ALA A 38 -0.99 1.29 -10.58
N GLU A 39 -1.80 1.65 -9.60
CA GLU A 39 -1.83 3.01 -9.06
C GLU A 39 -0.85 3.11 -7.90
N GLN A 40 -0.23 4.29 -7.74
CA GLN A 40 0.79 4.53 -6.73
C GLN A 40 0.52 5.83 -5.98
N GLN A 41 0.77 5.82 -4.67
CA GLN A 41 0.76 6.98 -3.82
C GLN A 41 2.06 7.06 -3.01
N ARG A 42 2.80 8.16 -3.19
CA ARG A 42 3.98 8.51 -2.40
C ARG A 42 3.54 9.23 -1.13
N LEU A 43 3.99 8.78 0.03
CA LEU A 43 3.65 9.32 1.35
C LEU A 43 4.91 9.62 2.15
N SER A 44 4.80 10.53 3.12
CA SER A 44 5.92 10.84 4.02
C SER A 44 6.30 9.64 4.90
N GLY A 45 7.56 9.59 5.34
CA GLY A 45 8.08 8.51 6.18
C GLY A 45 7.44 8.42 7.58
N ALA A 46 6.70 9.45 8.00
CA ALA A 46 5.92 9.46 9.22
C ALA A 46 4.52 8.83 9.05
N THR A 47 4.02 8.69 7.81
CA THR A 47 2.68 8.19 7.54
C THR A 47 2.56 6.69 7.83
N ARG A 48 1.45 6.28 8.43
CA ARG A 48 1.11 4.88 8.76
C ARG A 48 -0.22 4.41 8.20
N SER A 49 -0.87 5.26 7.40
CA SER A 49 -2.11 4.91 6.73
C SER A 49 -2.29 5.67 5.42
N ALA A 50 -3.00 5.06 4.47
CA ALA A 50 -3.41 5.66 3.21
C ALA A 50 -4.89 5.37 2.95
N THR A 51 -5.53 6.25 2.18
CA THR A 51 -6.84 5.97 1.60
C THR A 51 -6.69 5.95 0.10
N THR A 52 -6.91 4.80 -0.52
CA THR A 52 -6.98 4.69 -1.98
C THR A 52 -8.36 5.11 -2.44
N SER A 53 -8.46 5.60 -3.68
CA SER A 53 -9.73 5.98 -4.28
C SER A 53 -9.82 5.38 -5.69
N ARG A 54 -10.99 5.46 -6.32
CA ARG A 54 -11.24 4.97 -7.70
C ARG A 54 -11.14 3.45 -7.86
N LEU A 55 -11.33 2.71 -6.78
CA LEU A 55 -11.46 1.26 -6.85
C LEU A 55 -12.78 0.87 -7.53
N THR A 56 -12.74 -0.21 -8.30
CA THR A 56 -13.93 -0.81 -8.91
C THR A 56 -14.58 -1.73 -7.88
N PRO A 57 -15.87 -1.51 -7.52
CA PRO A 57 -16.58 -2.39 -6.59
C PRO A 57 -16.57 -3.85 -7.06
N GLY A 58 -16.42 -4.79 -6.11
CA GLY A 58 -16.43 -6.23 -6.39
C GLY A 58 -15.16 -6.76 -7.04
N ARG A 59 -14.08 -5.96 -7.13
CA ARG A 59 -12.76 -6.40 -7.58
C ARG A 59 -11.83 -6.63 -6.39
N ALA A 60 -11.00 -7.66 -6.47
CA ALA A 60 -9.91 -7.87 -5.54
C ALA A 60 -8.68 -7.06 -5.97
N TYR A 61 -7.98 -6.50 -4.99
CA TYR A 61 -6.76 -5.72 -5.19
C TYR A 61 -5.62 -6.28 -4.33
N ASN A 62 -4.43 -6.32 -4.90
CA ASN A 62 -3.18 -6.50 -4.17
C ASN A 62 -2.63 -5.12 -3.81
N VAL A 63 -2.25 -4.93 -2.56
CA VAL A 63 -1.64 -3.70 -2.05
C VAL A 63 -0.20 -4.02 -1.62
N THR A 64 0.73 -3.17 -2.00
CA THR A 64 2.14 -3.25 -1.59
C THR A 64 2.55 -1.91 -0.99
N VAL A 65 3.23 -1.95 0.17
CA VAL A 65 3.72 -0.75 0.85
C VAL A 65 5.24 -0.85 0.97
N THR A 66 5.96 -0.08 0.16
CA THR A 66 7.43 -0.09 0.13
C THR A 66 7.98 1.13 0.86
N SER A 67 8.86 0.92 1.83
CA SER A 67 9.60 2.03 2.46
C SER A 67 10.78 2.45 1.59
N VAL A 68 11.00 3.76 1.44
CA VAL A 68 12.15 4.34 0.75
C VAL A 68 13.04 5.06 1.76
N ASN A 69 14.28 4.61 1.84
CA ASN A 69 15.30 5.11 2.76
C ASN A 69 16.41 5.77 1.92
N THR A 70 16.82 6.99 2.27
CA THR A 70 17.93 7.67 1.56
C THR A 70 19.29 7.40 2.19
N GLN A 71 19.34 6.73 3.35
CA GLN A 71 20.60 6.41 4.01
C GLN A 71 21.22 5.21 3.30
N THR A 72 22.21 5.51 2.46
CA THR A 72 23.02 4.59 1.67
C THR A 72 23.61 3.47 2.54
N GLN A 73 22.91 2.35 2.63
CA GLN A 73 23.57 1.07 2.51
C GLN A 73 23.29 0.61 1.08
N VAL A 74 24.32 0.67 0.23
CA VAL A 74 24.29 0.19 -1.15
C VAL A 74 23.50 -1.13 -1.21
N GLY A 75 22.35 -1.13 -1.90
CA GLY A 75 21.62 -2.36 -2.25
C GLY A 75 20.62 -2.94 -1.24
N SER A 76 19.80 -2.14 -0.55
CA SER A 76 18.67 -2.70 0.22
C SER A 76 17.35 -1.98 -0.06
N GLU A 77 16.77 -2.23 -1.24
CA GLU A 77 15.32 -2.12 -1.40
C GLU A 77 14.68 -3.19 -0.51
N ARG A 78 14.15 -2.77 0.65
CA ARG A 78 13.39 -3.69 1.52
C ARG A 78 11.92 -3.55 1.18
N THR A 79 11.44 -4.48 0.35
CA THR A 79 10.01 -4.64 0.05
C THR A 79 9.32 -5.24 1.27
N ILE A 80 8.38 -4.51 1.87
CA ILE A 80 7.44 -5.07 2.84
C ILE A 80 6.14 -5.34 2.07
N SER A 81 5.89 -6.58 1.71
CA SER A 81 4.63 -6.97 1.07
C SER A 81 3.55 -7.14 2.15
N VAL A 82 2.64 -6.18 2.27
CA VAL A 82 1.45 -6.29 3.11
C VAL A 82 0.26 -6.68 2.25
N THR A 83 0.05 -7.98 2.04
CA THR A 83 -1.13 -8.46 1.32
C THR A 83 -2.35 -8.31 2.21
N SER A 84 -3.16 -7.27 1.97
CA SER A 84 -4.51 -7.18 2.51
C SER A 84 -5.49 -7.60 1.41
N GLN A 85 -6.00 -8.82 1.49
CA GLN A 85 -7.15 -9.21 0.69
C GLN A 85 -8.39 -8.59 1.34
N GLN A 86 -8.94 -7.54 0.74
CA GLN A 86 -10.26 -7.08 1.16
C GLN A 86 -11.27 -8.13 0.70
N ALA A 87 -11.62 -9.06 1.60
CA ALA A 87 -12.72 -9.98 1.38
C ALA A 87 -14.02 -9.16 1.33
N THR A 88 -14.65 -9.08 0.17
CA THR A 88 -16.04 -8.65 0.08
C THR A 88 -16.87 -9.65 0.89
N SER A 89 -17.42 -9.20 2.02
CA SER A 89 -18.40 -9.96 2.79
C SER A 89 -19.58 -10.30 1.88
N LYS A 90 -19.96 -11.58 1.91
CA LYS A 90 -21.02 -12.22 1.13
C LYS A 90 -22.40 -11.61 1.42
#